data_AF-A0A367PPU0-F1
#
_entry.id   AF-A0A367PPU0-F1
#
_cell.length_a   1.000
_cell.length_b   1.000
_cell.length_c   1.000
_cell.angle_alpha   90.00
_cell.angle_beta   90.00
_cell.angle_gamma   90.00
#
_symmetry.space_group_name_H-M   'P 1'
#
loop_
_entity.id
_entity.type
_entity.pdbx_description
1 polymer ?
#
loop_
_entity_poly.entity_id
_entity_poly.type
_entity_poly.pdbx_seq_one_letter_code
_entity_poly.pdbx_strand_id
1 'polypeptide(L)'
;MQREIQARAQGARVIAYRVGNDYVMEIKRVVAGKNGTGIFNGVRFDEIWTNPQHARTCRSFFETVYRCPVRIVPHIWDSFFIDKLIGELPSGLRFGYAPGAQDKRIAIFEPNINVVKTAPLSDAGMRGGLSAGSVRYWRSPMPST
;
A
#
# COMPACT_ATOMS: atom_id res chain seq x y z
N MET A 1 17.03 -14.22 9.16
CA MET A 1 17.91 -15.40 9.05
C MET A 1 17.92 -16.22 10.34
N GLN A 2 18.37 -15.69 11.49
CA GLN A 2 18.45 -16.48 12.75
C GLN A 2 17.12 -17.12 13.19
N ARG A 3 16.01 -16.38 13.15
CA ARG A 3 14.67 -16.88 13.51
C ARG A 3 14.13 -17.95 12.55
N GLU A 4 14.48 -17.84 11.26
CA GLU A 4 14.09 -18.83 10.25
C GLU A 4 14.82 -20.15 10.50
N ILE A 5 16.14 -20.10 10.71
CA ILE A 5 16.98 -21.28 10.99
C ILE A 5 16.47 -22.00 12.25
N GLN A 6 16.14 -21.24 13.30
CA GLN A 6 15.59 -21.80 14.55
C GLN A 6 14.22 -22.46 14.34
N ALA A 7 13.31 -21.80 13.62
CA ALA A 7 11.98 -22.36 13.34
C ALA A 7 12.09 -23.65 12.51
N ARG A 8 12.96 -23.67 11.50
CA ARG A 8 13.22 -24.87 10.69
C ARG A 8 13.87 -25.99 11.50
N ALA A 9 14.77 -25.69 12.43
CA ALA A 9 15.36 -26.67 13.33
C ALA A 9 14.31 -27.34 14.25
N GLN A 10 13.18 -26.68 14.48
CA GLN A 10 12.02 -27.20 15.22
C GLN A 10 10.99 -27.89 14.30
N GLY A 11 11.30 -28.11 13.02
CA GLY A 11 10.41 -28.76 12.05
C GLY A 11 9.32 -27.85 11.49
N ALA A 12 9.35 -26.54 11.76
CA ALA A 12 8.38 -25.60 11.23
C ALA A 12 8.62 -25.28 9.75
N ARG A 13 7.54 -25.00 9.03
CA ARG A 13 7.57 -24.46 7.66
C ARG A 13 7.49 -22.94 7.68
N VAL A 14 8.20 -22.30 6.76
CA VAL A 14 8.31 -20.85 6.65
C VAL A 14 7.58 -20.39 5.39
N ILE A 15 6.51 -19.63 5.58
CA ILE A 15 5.68 -19.09 4.51
C ILE A 15 5.81 -17.57 4.52
N ALA A 16 5.95 -16.96 3.34
CA ALA A 16 5.87 -15.51 3.19
C ALA A 16 4.57 -15.09 2.49
N TYR A 17 3.80 -14.23 3.16
CA TYR A 17 2.65 -13.56 2.56
C TYR A 17 3.10 -12.28 1.85
N ARG A 18 2.99 -12.26 0.53
CA ARG A 18 3.45 -11.16 -0.35
C ARG A 18 2.29 -10.61 -1.19
N VAL A 19 1.91 -9.38 -0.87
CA VAL A 19 0.80 -8.65 -1.50
C VAL A 19 1.23 -7.32 -2.10
N GLY A 20 2.52 -7.20 -2.43
CA GLY A 20 3.09 -6.07 -3.16
C GLY A 20 3.20 -6.36 -4.66
N ASN A 21 3.30 -5.31 -5.47
CA ASN A 21 3.68 -5.42 -6.88
C ASN A 21 5.20 -5.54 -7.04
N ASP A 22 5.78 -6.56 -6.39
CA ASP A 22 7.23 -6.71 -6.23
C ASP A 22 7.95 -6.76 -7.58
N TYR A 23 7.35 -7.40 -8.60
CA TYR A 23 7.89 -7.43 -9.96
C TYR A 23 8.11 -6.02 -10.54
N VAL A 24 7.07 -5.17 -10.49
CA VAL A 24 7.16 -3.79 -11.01
C VAL A 24 8.14 -2.96 -10.19
N MET A 25 8.18 -3.19 -8.87
CA MET A 25 9.10 -2.49 -7.98
C MET A 25 10.57 -2.85 -8.26
N GLU A 26 10.87 -4.12 -8.56
CA GLU A 26 12.22 -4.54 -8.96
C GLU A 26 12.59 -4.02 -10.35
N ILE A 27 11.69 -4.08 -11.35
CA ILE A 27 11.96 -3.47 -12.67
C ILE A 27 12.28 -1.98 -12.52
N LYS A 28 11.50 -1.24 -11.74
CA LYS A 28 11.76 0.19 -11.49
C LYS A 28 13.16 0.42 -10.92
N ARG A 29 13.64 -0.47 -10.04
CA ARG A 29 14.99 -0.37 -9.45
C ARG A 29 16.07 -0.64 -10.49
N VAL A 30 15.92 -1.71 -11.28
CA VAL A 30 16.88 -2.08 -12.33
C VAL A 30 16.99 -0.97 -13.37
N VAL A 31 15.86 -0.43 -13.85
CA VAL A 31 15.83 0.69 -14.80
C VAL A 31 16.49 1.95 -14.23
N ALA A 32 16.38 2.18 -12.92
CA ALA A 32 17.03 3.29 -12.23
C ALA A 32 18.52 3.04 -11.92
N GLY A 33 19.15 1.99 -12.47
CA GLY A 33 20.56 1.65 -12.25
C GLY A 33 20.87 1.25 -10.80
N LYS A 34 19.85 0.92 -10.00
CA LYS A 34 20.04 0.45 -8.62
C LYS A 34 20.27 -1.06 -8.65
N ASN A 35 21.12 -1.54 -7.75
CA ASN A 35 21.31 -2.98 -7.55
C ASN A 35 19.93 -3.64 -7.33
N GLY A 36 19.54 -4.52 -8.26
CA GLY A 36 18.38 -5.39 -8.08
C GLY A 36 18.64 -6.33 -6.91
N THR A 37 17.59 -6.73 -6.19
CA THR A 37 17.58 -7.53 -4.92
C THR A 37 17.16 -6.78 -3.67
N GLY A 38 16.71 -5.53 -3.75
CA GLY A 38 16.23 -4.79 -2.57
C GLY A 38 15.09 -5.49 -1.79
N ILE A 39 14.32 -6.36 -2.45
CA ILE A 39 13.25 -7.16 -1.85
C ILE A 39 13.73 -8.56 -1.41
N PHE A 40 14.87 -9.03 -1.93
CA PHE A 40 15.40 -10.37 -1.65
C PHE A 40 16.41 -10.32 -0.49
N ASN A 41 15.98 -10.77 0.68
CA ASN A 41 16.78 -10.77 1.91
C ASN A 41 17.50 -12.10 2.18
N GLY A 42 17.60 -12.99 1.19
CA GLY A 42 18.26 -14.29 1.30
C GLY A 42 17.50 -15.36 2.10
N VAL A 43 16.29 -15.07 2.60
CA VAL A 43 15.45 -16.04 3.31
C VAL A 43 14.86 -17.04 2.31
N ARG A 44 14.90 -18.34 2.66
CA ARG A 44 14.25 -19.39 1.89
C ARG A 44 12.86 -19.66 2.45
N PHE A 45 11.86 -19.63 1.57
CA PHE A 45 10.48 -19.93 1.90
C PHE A 45 10.09 -21.30 1.37
N ASP A 46 9.24 -22.01 2.10
CA ASP A 46 8.63 -23.25 1.63
C ASP A 46 7.48 -22.96 0.67
N GLU A 47 6.73 -21.87 0.91
CA GLU A 47 5.68 -21.37 0.03
C GLU A 47 5.60 -19.83 0.08
N ILE A 48 5.15 -19.22 -1.02
CA ILE A 48 4.73 -17.80 -1.05
C ILE A 48 3.22 -17.74 -1.18
N TRP A 49 2.57 -16.94 -0.35
CA TRP A 49 1.13 -16.69 -0.46
C TRP A 49 0.91 -15.28 -1.01
N THR A 50 0.03 -15.14 -2.00
CA THR A 50 -0.28 -13.85 -2.64
C THR A 50 -1.77 -13.72 -2.93
N ASN A 51 -2.22 -12.52 -3.28
CA ASN A 51 -3.63 -12.23 -3.52
C ASN A 51 -3.99 -12.33 -5.01
N PRO A 52 -5.27 -12.60 -5.36
CA PRO A 52 -5.69 -12.74 -6.75
C PRO A 52 -5.27 -11.57 -7.65
N GLN A 53 -5.32 -10.34 -7.11
CA GLN A 53 -4.94 -9.12 -7.83
C GLN A 53 -3.45 -9.06 -8.24
N HIS A 54 -2.56 -9.79 -7.56
CA HIS A 54 -1.13 -9.86 -7.89
C HIS A 54 -0.75 -11.16 -8.61
N ALA A 55 -1.66 -12.12 -8.70
CA ALA A 55 -1.36 -13.43 -9.31
C ALA A 55 -0.92 -13.28 -10.78
N ARG A 56 -1.59 -12.41 -11.54
CA ARG A 56 -1.25 -12.19 -12.96
C ARG A 56 0.14 -11.57 -13.15
N THR A 57 0.54 -10.64 -12.30
CA THR A 57 1.76 -9.85 -12.49
C THR A 57 2.97 -10.41 -11.74
N CYS A 58 2.76 -11.04 -10.59
CA CYS A 58 3.86 -11.39 -9.68
C CYS A 58 4.04 -12.90 -9.46
N ARG A 59 3.08 -13.77 -9.82
CA ARG A 59 3.18 -15.21 -9.53
C ARG A 59 4.45 -15.84 -10.11
N SER A 60 4.65 -15.77 -11.42
CA SER A 60 5.81 -16.38 -12.08
C SER A 60 7.13 -15.76 -11.60
N PHE A 61 7.11 -14.45 -11.30
CA PHE A 61 8.25 -13.77 -10.71
C PHE A 61 8.61 -14.35 -9.33
N PHE A 62 7.63 -14.57 -8.45
CA PHE A 62 7.86 -15.18 -7.15
C PHE A 62 8.34 -16.63 -7.25
N GLU A 63 7.70 -17.46 -8.09
CA GLU A 63 8.11 -18.85 -8.32
C GLU A 63 9.57 -18.91 -8.79
N THR A 64 9.98 -17.99 -9.66
CA THR A 64 11.36 -17.91 -10.20
C THR A 64 12.37 -17.42 -9.15
N VAL A 65 12.08 -16.31 -8.47
CA VAL A 65 13.02 -15.68 -7.54
C VAL A 65 13.17 -16.48 -6.25
N TYR A 66 12.07 -16.98 -5.68
CA TYR A 66 12.09 -17.69 -4.41
C TYR A 66 12.23 -19.21 -4.57
N ARG A 67 12.11 -19.75 -5.80
CA ARG A 67 12.24 -21.19 -6.10
C ARG A 67 11.33 -22.07 -5.24
N CYS A 68 10.10 -21.61 -5.01
CA CYS A 68 9.09 -22.30 -4.21
C CYS A 68 7.69 -22.05 -4.80
N PRO A 69 6.70 -22.92 -4.51
CA PRO A 69 5.36 -22.75 -5.02
C PRO A 69 4.68 -21.48 -4.48
N VAL A 70 3.84 -20.88 -5.32
CA VAL A 70 3.00 -19.74 -4.96
C VAL A 70 1.55 -20.19 -4.81
N ARG A 71 0.94 -19.89 -3.66
CA ARG A 71 -0.50 -20.03 -3.44
C ARG A 71 -1.21 -18.70 -3.60
N ILE A 72 -2.36 -18.74 -4.26
CA ILE A 72 -3.28 -17.61 -4.32
C ILE A 72 -4.27 -17.79 -3.17
N VAL A 73 -4.32 -16.82 -2.26
CA VAL A 73 -5.15 -16.83 -1.06
C VAL A 73 -6.06 -15.59 -1.04
N PRO A 74 -7.24 -15.62 -0.40
CA PRO A 74 -8.07 -14.43 -0.25
C PRO A 74 -7.35 -13.36 0.59
N HIS A 75 -7.82 -12.11 0.47
CA HIS A 75 -7.34 -11.02 1.32
C HIS A 75 -7.60 -11.36 2.79
N ILE A 76 -6.55 -11.31 3.60
CA ILE A 76 -6.65 -11.41 5.05
C ILE A 76 -6.99 -10.01 5.58
N TRP A 77 -8.27 -9.78 5.85
CA TRP A 77 -8.76 -8.55 6.45
C TRP A 77 -9.98 -8.83 7.32
N ASP A 78 -10.12 -8.07 8.40
CA ASP A 78 -11.22 -8.12 9.34
C ASP A 78 -11.65 -6.68 9.68
N SER A 79 -12.96 -6.42 9.70
CA SER A 79 -13.55 -5.11 10.02
C SER A 79 -13.49 -4.76 11.50
N PHE A 80 -13.12 -5.71 12.37
CA PHE A 80 -13.14 -5.60 13.83
C PHE A 80 -12.70 -4.25 14.38
N PHE A 81 -11.56 -3.71 13.92
CA PHE A 81 -11.06 -2.42 14.41
C PHE A 81 -11.92 -1.23 13.98
N ILE A 82 -12.45 -1.25 12.76
CA ILE A 82 -13.35 -0.21 12.25
C ILE A 82 -14.65 -0.26 13.04
N ASP A 83 -15.24 -1.45 13.20
CA ASP A 83 -16.52 -1.63 13.89
C ASP A 83 -16.42 -1.21 15.36
N LYS A 84 -15.31 -1.57 16.03
CA LYS A 84 -15.02 -1.13 17.39
C LYS A 84 -14.96 0.39 17.51
N LEU A 85 -14.21 1.05 16.61
CA LEU A 85 -14.08 2.50 16.62
C LEU A 85 -15.39 3.21 16.29
N ILE A 86 -16.23 2.63 15.42
CA ILE A 86 -17.57 3.16 15.13
C ILE A 86 -18.46 3.09 16.38
N GLY A 87 -18.38 2.00 17.15
CA GLY A 87 -19.14 1.84 18.40
C GLY A 87 -18.74 2.83 19.51
N GLU A 88 -17.51 3.35 19.47
CA GLU A 88 -16.99 4.32 20.44
C GLU A 88 -17.28 5.79 20.05
N LEU A 89 -17.97 6.05 18.94
CA LEU A 89 -18.26 7.41 18.48
C LEU A 89 -19.22 8.16 19.42
N PRO A 90 -18.96 9.45 19.72
CA PRO A 90 -19.89 10.31 20.45
C PRO A 90 -21.25 10.43 19.74
N SER A 91 -22.30 10.66 20.51
CA SER A 91 -23.65 10.91 19.99
C SER A 91 -23.65 12.08 18.99
N GLY A 92 -24.22 11.87 17.82
CA GLY A 92 -24.28 12.86 16.74
C GLY A 92 -23.15 12.77 15.71
N LEU A 93 -22.12 11.95 15.94
CA LEU A 93 -21.10 11.64 14.94
C LEU A 93 -21.41 10.30 14.27
N ARG A 94 -21.25 10.26 12.94
CA ARG A 94 -21.43 9.05 12.13
C ARG A 94 -20.20 8.87 11.24
N PHE A 95 -19.60 7.69 11.28
CA PHE A 95 -18.57 7.29 10.33
C PHE A 95 -19.20 6.85 9.00
N GLY A 96 -18.52 7.16 7.90
CA GLY A 96 -18.95 6.80 6.54
C GLY A 96 -19.45 7.99 5.72
N TYR A 97 -19.62 7.75 4.43
CA TYR A 97 -20.07 8.76 3.48
C TYR A 97 -21.54 9.13 3.70
N ALA A 98 -21.83 10.43 3.79
CA ALA A 98 -23.17 10.99 3.79
C ALA A 98 -23.43 11.74 2.47
N PRO A 99 -24.37 11.28 1.63
CA PRO A 99 -24.74 12.00 0.41
C PRO A 99 -25.38 13.36 0.72
N GLY A 100 -25.23 14.34 -0.17
CA GLY A 100 -25.90 15.65 -0.07
C GLY A 100 -25.05 16.82 0.47
N ALA A 101 -23.78 16.59 0.79
CA ALA A 101 -22.86 17.68 1.13
C ALA A 101 -22.31 18.37 -0.13
N GLN A 102 -22.16 19.70 -0.06
CA GLN A 102 -21.69 20.59 -1.11
C GLN A 102 -20.35 20.15 -1.75
N ASP A 103 -19.96 20.81 -2.85
CA ASP A 103 -18.74 20.58 -3.63
C ASP A 103 -17.55 20.12 -2.77
N LYS A 104 -17.06 18.91 -3.07
CA LYS A 104 -15.99 18.27 -2.31
C LYS A 104 -14.65 18.75 -2.83
N ARG A 105 -13.85 19.37 -1.95
CA ARG A 105 -12.44 19.66 -2.22
C ARG A 105 -11.63 18.39 -1.95
N ILE A 106 -11.08 17.79 -3.00
CA ILE A 106 -10.22 16.62 -2.89
C ILE A 106 -8.82 17.11 -2.49
N ALA A 107 -8.29 16.59 -1.38
CA ALA A 107 -6.92 16.78 -0.97
C ALA A 107 -6.17 15.46 -1.08
N ILE A 108 -4.99 15.50 -1.71
CA ILE A 108 -4.09 14.35 -1.83
C ILE A 108 -2.99 14.55 -0.80
N PHE A 109 -2.97 13.68 0.21
CA PHE A 109 -1.97 13.75 1.28
C PHE A 109 -0.72 12.90 0.99
N GLU A 110 -0.82 11.96 0.06
CA GLU A 110 0.27 11.02 -0.25
C GLU A 110 0.76 11.25 -1.68
N PRO A 111 2.04 11.64 -1.87
CA PRO A 111 2.60 11.78 -3.21
C PRO A 111 2.76 10.40 -3.89
N ASN A 112 2.82 10.39 -5.22
CA ASN A 112 3.12 9.19 -6.00
C ASN A 112 4.55 8.70 -5.73
N ILE A 113 4.72 7.85 -4.72
CA ILE A 113 6.04 7.29 -4.35
C ILE A 113 6.54 6.24 -5.35
N ASN A 114 5.64 5.59 -6.10
CA ASN A 114 6.00 4.62 -7.13
C ASN A 114 4.98 4.58 -8.28
N VAL A 115 5.34 3.87 -9.35
CA VAL A 115 4.53 3.82 -10.59
C VAL A 115 3.23 3.02 -10.45
N VAL A 116 3.08 2.25 -9.37
CA VAL A 116 1.84 1.49 -9.09
C VAL A 116 0.90 2.23 -8.15
N LYS A 117 1.31 3.40 -7.63
CA LYS A 117 0.49 4.28 -6.81
C LYS A 117 0.19 5.54 -7.61
N THR A 118 -1.07 5.72 -7.95
CA THR A 118 -1.56 6.90 -8.67
C THR A 118 -2.52 7.67 -7.78
N ALA A 119 -2.16 8.91 -7.47
CA ALA A 119 -3.05 9.89 -6.91
C ALA A 119 -3.84 10.55 -8.07
N PRO A 120 -5.19 10.61 -7.98
CA PRO A 120 -5.99 11.25 -9.01
C PRO A 120 -5.76 12.76 -8.96
N LEU A 121 -5.11 13.33 -9.97
CA LEU A 121 -5.11 14.76 -10.20
C LEU A 121 -6.52 15.15 -10.67
N SER A 122 -7.31 15.79 -9.81
CA SER A 122 -8.57 16.39 -10.24
C SER A 122 -8.28 17.70 -10.97
N ASP A 123 -8.59 17.77 -12.27
CA ASP A 123 -8.61 19.01 -13.04
C ASP A 123 -9.86 19.85 -12.68
N ALA A 124 -9.97 20.21 -11.40
CA ALA A 124 -10.97 21.16 -10.94
C ALA A 124 -10.38 22.58 -11.06
N GLY A 125 -10.34 23.09 -12.30
CA GLY A 125 -10.15 24.52 -12.57
C GLY A 125 -8.70 25.00 -12.65
N MET A 126 -7.92 24.51 -13.61
CA MET A 126 -6.67 25.17 -14.02
C MET A 126 -6.94 26.43 -14.86
N ARG A 127 -7.41 27.51 -14.22
CA ARG A 127 -7.13 28.89 -14.66
C ARG A 127 -6.09 29.48 -13.72
N GLY A 128 -4.82 29.34 -14.08
CA GLY A 128 -3.68 29.89 -13.35
C GLY A 128 -2.50 28.95 -13.43
N GLY A 129 -1.46 29.37 -14.16
CA GLY A 129 -0.28 28.55 -14.44
C GLY A 129 0.34 27.94 -13.19
N LEU A 130 0.70 26.66 -13.30
CA LEU A 130 1.42 25.94 -12.26
C LEU A 130 2.93 26.26 -12.37
N SER A 131 3.47 26.94 -11.37
CA SER A 131 4.86 26.71 -10.99
C SER A 131 4.91 25.56 -9.97
N ALA A 132 5.87 24.66 -10.14
CA ALA A 132 6.13 23.57 -9.20
C ALA A 132 6.48 24.13 -7.82
N GLY A 133 5.80 23.65 -6.76
CA GLY A 133 6.22 23.88 -5.38
C GLY A 133 5.32 24.73 -4.47
N SER A 134 4.02 24.88 -4.73
CA SER A 134 3.13 25.60 -3.80
C SER A 134 2.49 24.68 -2.75
N VAL A 135 3.13 24.56 -1.59
CA VAL A 135 2.45 24.17 -0.34
C VAL A 135 1.72 25.40 0.18
N ARG A 136 0.37 25.42 0.14
CA ARG A 136 -0.41 26.47 0.81
C ARG A 136 -0.69 26.03 2.26
N TYR A 137 -0.04 26.68 3.21
CA TYR A 137 -0.39 26.56 4.63
C TYR A 137 -1.74 27.23 4.90
N TRP A 138 -2.67 26.49 5.52
CA TRP A 138 -3.92 27.03 6.02
C TRP A 138 -3.65 27.75 7.36
N ARG A 139 -3.61 29.09 7.36
CA ARG A 139 -3.76 29.86 8.61
C ARG A 139 -5.25 30.09 8.82
N SER A 140 -5.81 29.58 9.91
CA SER A 140 -7.15 29.95 10.36
C SER A 140 -7.21 31.46 10.58
N PRO A 141 -8.30 32.15 10.18
CA PRO A 141 -8.49 33.54 10.57
C PRO A 141 -8.65 33.62 12.09
N MET A 142 -7.86 34.48 12.74
CA MET A 142 -8.08 34.83 14.14
C MET A 142 -9.44 35.51 14.28
N PRO A 143 -10.23 35.20 15.33
CA PRO A 143 -11.46 35.92 15.58
C PRO A 143 -11.13 37.38 15.91
N SER A 144 -11.76 38.31 15.19
CA SER A 144 -11.73 39.73 15.52
C SER A 144 -12.56 39.99 16.77
N THR A 145 -11.95 40.53 17.82
CA THR A 145 -12.63 41.31 18.87
C THR A 145 -13.26 42.57 18.30
#